data_AF-A0A843LU79-F1
#
_entry.id   AF-A0A843LU79-F1
#
_cell.length_a   1.000
_cell.length_b   1.000
_cell.length_c   1.000
_cell.angle_alpha   90.00
_cell.angle_beta   90.00
_cell.angle_gamma   90.00
#
_symmetry.space_group_name_H-M   'P 1'
#
loop_
_entity.id
_entity.type
_entity.pdbx_description
1 polymer ?
#
loop_
_entity_poly.entity_id
_entity_poly.type
_entity_poly.pdbx_seq_one_letter_code
_entity_poly.pdbx_strand_id
1 'polypeptide(L)'
;LYRVKHLLDSQDPAIIYVLSTVLEAWIRLLAPFTPHTCEELWETYGGEGYVSQASWPEADESLVSPKIEKSEELVQNIIKDINQIKKMVKGNVEKIHVYLAPDWKWDLYEIAEEIGKPDIGQIMGRAIGANIYDDKKEIAAVAKKIGREMTKTKYVGKIDENQIISDAIDYIMEETGDKVIVHTDDSYDPENKARNAMPYKPAIFME
;
A
#
# COMPACT_ATOMS: atom_id res chain seq x y z
N LEU A 1 10.63 9.52 7.32
CA LEU A 1 10.27 9.63 8.76
C LEU A 1 9.08 10.57 9.02
N TYR A 2 8.58 11.31 8.02
CA TYR A 2 7.47 12.26 8.21
C TYR A 2 6.19 11.62 8.72
N ARG A 3 5.83 10.40 8.25
CA ARG A 3 4.62 9.69 8.69
C ARG A 3 4.52 9.46 10.20
N VAL A 4 5.65 9.33 10.90
CA VAL A 4 5.67 9.12 12.36
C VAL A 4 6.14 10.34 13.12
N LYS A 5 6.48 11.45 12.44
CA LYS A 5 7.04 12.63 13.08
C LYS A 5 6.07 13.27 14.08
N HIS A 6 4.78 13.32 13.73
CA HIS A 6 3.72 13.78 14.63
C HIS A 6 3.45 12.81 15.79
N LEU A 7 3.96 11.57 15.70
CA LEU A 7 3.80 10.53 16.70
C LEU A 7 4.97 10.45 17.69
N LEU A 8 6.11 11.08 17.38
CA LEU A 8 7.30 11.05 18.24
C LEU A 8 7.06 11.71 19.60
N ASP A 9 6.18 12.71 19.66
CA ASP A 9 5.77 13.36 20.92
C ASP A 9 4.53 12.70 21.54
N SER A 10 3.94 11.71 20.88
CA SER A 10 2.77 11.00 21.39
C SER A 10 3.18 10.02 22.49
N GLN A 11 2.41 9.99 23.59
CA GLN A 11 2.58 8.99 24.65
C GLN A 11 1.65 7.78 24.45
N ASP A 12 1.34 7.45 23.19
CA ASP A 12 0.51 6.29 22.89
C ASP A 12 1.26 4.99 23.23
N PRO A 13 0.73 4.15 24.13
CA PRO A 13 1.36 2.89 24.51
C PRO A 13 1.64 1.96 23.33
N ALA A 14 0.79 1.95 22.30
CA ALA A 14 0.97 1.11 21.12
C ALA A 14 2.17 1.56 20.29
N ILE A 15 2.36 2.88 20.13
CA ILE A 15 3.49 3.45 19.38
C ILE A 15 4.79 3.17 20.12
N ILE A 16 4.81 3.37 21.44
CA ILE A 16 5.96 3.08 22.29
C ILE A 16 6.33 1.59 22.18
N TYR A 17 5.35 0.70 22.28
CA TYR A 17 5.57 -0.74 22.11
C TYR A 17 6.22 -1.06 20.77
N VAL A 18 5.64 -0.59 19.66
CA VAL A 18 6.19 -0.86 18.31
C VAL A 18 7.61 -0.33 18.15
N LEU A 19 7.87 0.92 18.54
CA LEU A 19 9.21 1.52 18.42
C LEU A 19 10.24 0.81 19.30
N SER A 20 9.86 0.44 20.52
CA SER A 20 10.72 -0.31 21.44
C SER A 20 11.06 -1.69 20.87
N THR A 21 10.06 -2.43 20.40
CA THR A 21 10.25 -3.77 19.80
C THR A 21 11.14 -3.72 18.56
N VAL A 22 10.93 -2.74 17.69
CA VAL A 22 11.76 -2.59 16.48
C VAL A 22 13.19 -2.20 16.82
N LEU A 23 13.39 -1.26 17.75
CA LEU A 23 14.72 -0.81 18.18
C LEU A 23 15.53 -1.96 18.78
N GLU A 24 14.91 -2.75 19.65
CA GLU A 24 15.51 -3.93 20.29
C GLU A 24 16.01 -4.96 19.26
N ALA A 25 15.17 -5.29 18.28
CA ALA A 25 15.55 -6.21 17.21
C ALA A 25 16.65 -5.62 16.32
N TRP A 26 16.57 -4.32 15.99
CA TRP A 26 17.58 -3.64 15.17
C TRP A 26 18.95 -3.60 15.83
N ILE A 27 19.03 -3.33 17.15
CA ILE A 27 20.29 -3.33 17.89
C ILE A 27 21.00 -4.69 17.72
N ARG A 28 20.28 -5.79 17.88
CA ARG A 28 20.82 -7.16 17.73
C ARG A 28 21.16 -7.52 16.29
N LEU A 29 20.32 -7.15 15.32
CA LEU A 29 20.60 -7.37 13.89
C LEU A 29 21.84 -6.62 13.40
N LEU A 30 22.07 -5.41 13.92
CA LEU A 30 23.18 -4.55 13.52
C LEU A 30 24.48 -4.83 14.28
N ALA A 31 24.42 -5.51 15.43
CA ALA A 31 25.58 -5.80 16.27
C ALA A 31 26.76 -6.46 15.53
N PRO A 32 26.56 -7.41 14.59
CA PRO A 32 27.67 -7.97 13.81
C PRO A 32 28.40 -6.96 12.90
N PHE A 33 27.75 -5.84 12.56
CA PHE A 33 28.27 -4.83 11.65
C PHE A 33 28.83 -3.60 12.41
N THR A 34 28.14 -3.16 13.45
CA THR A 34 28.50 -1.97 14.24
C THR A 34 28.50 -2.28 15.74
N PRO A 35 29.37 -3.20 16.21
CA PRO A 35 29.29 -3.77 17.55
C PRO A 35 29.38 -2.72 18.66
N HIS A 36 30.35 -1.81 18.60
CA HIS A 36 30.54 -0.80 19.65
C HIS A 36 29.31 0.12 19.80
N THR A 37 28.71 0.55 18.70
CA THR A 37 27.50 1.38 18.74
C THR A 37 26.31 0.59 19.26
N CYS A 38 26.19 -0.67 18.87
CA CYS A 38 25.10 -1.54 19.34
C CYS A 38 25.23 -1.88 20.83
N GLU A 39 26.44 -2.03 21.39
CA GLU A 39 26.63 -2.25 22.84
C GLU A 39 26.12 -1.03 23.65
N GLU A 40 26.50 0.19 23.26
CA GLU A 40 26.02 1.42 23.93
C GLU A 40 24.50 1.59 23.82
N LEU A 41 23.93 1.28 22.64
CA LEU A 41 22.48 1.32 22.43
C LEU A 41 21.76 0.23 23.23
N TRP A 42 22.34 -0.96 23.36
CA TRP A 42 21.79 -2.08 24.15
C TRP A 42 21.73 -1.73 25.63
N GLU A 43 22.81 -1.17 26.18
CA GLU A 43 22.83 -0.68 27.57
C GLU A 43 21.79 0.42 27.78
N THR A 44 21.73 1.40 26.87
CA THR A 44 20.75 2.51 26.95
C THR A 44 19.30 2.02 26.84
N TYR A 45 19.06 1.02 25.99
CA TYR A 45 17.75 0.37 25.84
C TYR A 45 17.33 -0.39 27.11
N GLY A 46 18.28 -0.78 27.97
CA GLY A 46 18.03 -1.58 29.18
C GLY A 46 18.22 -3.09 28.95
N GLY A 47 18.97 -3.47 27.93
CA GLY A 47 19.36 -4.85 27.69
C GLY A 47 20.35 -5.37 28.74
N GLU A 48 20.26 -6.66 29.05
CA GLU A 48 21.16 -7.31 30.01
C GLU A 48 22.40 -7.90 29.32
N GLY A 49 23.56 -7.79 29.95
CA GLY A 49 24.82 -8.31 29.42
C GLY A 49 25.27 -7.59 28.14
N TYR A 50 26.05 -8.29 27.30
CA TYR A 50 26.53 -7.77 26.03
C TYR A 50 25.61 -8.14 24.89
N VAL A 51 25.33 -7.21 23.96
CA VAL A 51 24.49 -7.52 22.78
C VAL A 51 25.12 -8.62 21.93
N SER A 52 26.45 -8.70 21.91
CA SER A 52 27.21 -9.76 21.23
C SER A 52 26.93 -11.17 21.76
N GLN A 53 26.35 -11.29 22.96
CA GLN A 53 25.94 -12.54 23.60
C GLN A 53 24.41 -12.74 23.60
N ALA A 54 23.64 -11.74 23.18
CA ALA A 54 22.18 -11.83 23.12
C ALA A 54 21.74 -12.82 22.03
N SER A 55 20.61 -13.50 22.27
CA SER A 55 20.00 -14.39 21.27
C SER A 55 19.64 -13.61 20.00
N TRP A 56 19.73 -14.27 18.85
CA TRP A 56 19.34 -13.67 17.58
C TRP A 56 17.84 -13.34 17.56
N PRO A 57 17.40 -12.21 16.95
CA PRO A 57 15.97 -11.90 16.83
C PRO A 57 15.26 -12.92 15.95
N GLU A 58 14.21 -13.51 16.52
CA GLU A 58 13.32 -14.43 15.82
C GLU A 58 12.10 -13.66 15.29
N ALA A 59 11.65 -14.02 14.09
CA ALA A 59 10.46 -13.43 13.50
C ALA A 59 9.21 -14.02 14.17
N ASP A 60 8.29 -13.15 14.59
CA ASP A 60 6.97 -13.55 15.03
C ASP A 60 6.02 -13.56 13.83
N GLU A 61 5.72 -14.76 13.32
CA GLU A 61 4.82 -14.96 12.18
C GLU A 61 3.41 -14.42 12.43
N SER A 62 2.99 -14.25 13.70
CA SER A 62 1.68 -13.66 14.03
C SER A 62 1.61 -12.15 13.77
N LEU A 63 2.76 -11.47 13.71
CA LEU A 63 2.87 -10.06 13.37
C LEU A 63 3.03 -9.82 11.86
N VAL A 64 3.24 -10.88 11.07
CA VAL A 64 3.38 -10.79 9.61
C VAL A 64 2.01 -10.78 8.95
N SER A 65 1.68 -9.70 8.26
CA SER A 65 0.39 -9.54 7.58
C SER A 65 0.56 -9.05 6.14
N PRO A 66 0.46 -9.94 5.14
CA PRO A 66 0.56 -9.57 3.73
C PRO A 66 -0.46 -8.50 3.30
N LYS A 67 -1.63 -8.47 3.93
CA LYS A 67 -2.65 -7.44 3.67
C LYS A 67 -2.20 -6.06 4.16
N ILE A 68 -1.61 -5.98 5.36
CA ILE A 68 -1.11 -4.71 5.91
C ILE A 68 0.09 -4.23 5.08
N GLU A 69 1.02 -5.13 4.76
CA GLU A 69 2.16 -4.81 3.89
C GLU A 69 1.69 -4.26 2.53
N LYS A 70 0.68 -4.89 1.93
CA LYS A 70 0.12 -4.41 0.66
C LYS A 70 -0.62 -3.09 0.78
N SER A 71 -1.28 -2.86 1.92
CA SER A 71 -1.94 -1.59 2.24
C SER A 71 -0.92 -0.46 2.37
N GLU A 72 0.22 -0.72 3.01
CA GLU A 72 1.31 0.25 3.09
C GLU A 72 1.94 0.51 1.71
N GLU A 73 2.17 -0.55 0.94
CA GLU A 73 2.70 -0.44 -0.43
C GLU A 73 1.79 0.42 -1.31
N LEU A 74 0.46 0.26 -1.19
CA LEU A 74 -0.53 1.08 -1.89
C LEU A 74 -0.34 2.57 -1.58
N VAL A 75 -0.28 2.95 -0.30
CA VAL A 75 -0.10 4.36 0.10
C VAL A 75 1.23 4.92 -0.44
N GLN A 76 2.32 4.16 -0.32
CA GLN A 76 3.63 4.58 -0.84
C GLN A 76 3.64 4.72 -2.37
N ASN A 77 2.95 3.83 -3.08
CA ASN A 77 2.85 3.89 -4.53
C ASN A 77 2.03 5.10 -4.99
N ILE A 78 0.92 5.43 -4.31
CA ILE A 78 0.12 6.63 -4.60
C ILE A 78 0.99 7.89 -4.48
N ILE A 79 1.75 8.03 -3.39
CA ILE A 79 2.63 9.20 -3.19
C ILE A 79 3.72 9.26 -4.27
N LYS A 80 4.32 8.11 -4.62
CA LYS A 80 5.32 8.03 -5.70
C LYS A 80 4.72 8.44 -7.04
N ASP A 81 3.55 7.93 -7.38
CA ASP A 81 2.86 8.18 -8.64
C ASP A 81 2.45 9.66 -8.74
N ILE A 82 1.92 10.23 -7.66
CA ILE A 82 1.64 11.67 -7.56
C ILE A 82 2.93 12.47 -7.85
N ASN A 83 4.01 12.16 -7.16
CA ASN A 83 5.28 12.88 -7.34
C ASN A 83 5.86 12.71 -8.76
N GLN A 84 5.63 11.58 -9.43
CA GLN A 84 6.03 11.39 -10.82
C GLN A 84 5.17 12.20 -11.79
N ILE A 85 3.85 12.21 -11.60
CA ILE A 85 2.94 12.99 -12.44
C ILE A 85 3.22 14.49 -12.30
N LYS A 86 3.45 14.98 -11.07
CA LYS A 86 3.85 16.38 -10.81
C LYS A 86 5.09 16.81 -11.59
N LYS A 87 6.08 15.92 -11.77
CA LYS A 87 7.28 16.23 -12.57
C LYS A 87 6.98 16.42 -14.05
N MET A 88 5.89 15.85 -14.56
CA MET A 88 5.49 15.91 -15.97
C MET A 88 4.49 17.04 -16.25
N VAL A 89 3.64 17.38 -15.27
CA VAL A 89 2.67 18.46 -15.39
C VAL A 89 3.37 19.82 -15.25
N LYS A 90 3.12 20.73 -16.20
CA LYS A 90 3.61 22.11 -16.14
C LYS A 90 2.52 23.00 -15.53
N GLY A 91 2.55 23.20 -14.23
CA GLY A 91 1.58 24.03 -13.51
C GLY A 91 1.65 23.83 -12.00
N ASN A 92 0.93 24.66 -11.26
CA ASN A 92 0.67 24.41 -9.84
C ASN A 92 -0.53 23.46 -9.75
N VAL A 93 -0.37 22.36 -9.02
CA VAL A 93 -1.45 21.44 -8.69
C VAL A 93 -2.10 21.96 -7.41
N GLU A 94 -3.39 22.24 -7.44
CA GLU A 94 -4.13 22.67 -6.24
C GLU A 94 -4.90 21.50 -5.62
N LYS A 95 -5.37 20.56 -6.45
CA LYS A 95 -6.12 19.38 -5.99
C LYS A 95 -5.67 18.11 -6.68
N ILE A 96 -5.57 17.06 -5.89
CA ILE A 96 -5.27 15.70 -6.33
C ILE A 96 -6.53 14.87 -6.10
N HIS A 97 -7.11 14.39 -7.18
CA HIS A 97 -8.26 13.49 -7.17
C HIS A 97 -7.76 12.05 -7.28
N VAL A 98 -8.12 11.22 -6.31
CA VAL A 98 -7.78 9.79 -6.27
C VAL A 98 -9.07 8.99 -6.43
N TYR A 99 -9.18 8.22 -7.50
CA TYR A 99 -10.34 7.38 -7.80
C TYR A 99 -10.06 5.93 -7.43
N LEU A 100 -10.93 5.35 -6.63
CA LEU A 100 -10.82 3.95 -6.20
C LEU A 100 -11.32 2.99 -7.27
N ALA A 101 -10.91 1.73 -7.15
CA ALA A 101 -11.38 0.70 -8.06
C ALA A 101 -12.82 0.28 -7.74
N PRO A 102 -13.73 0.24 -8.74
CA PRO A 102 -15.07 -0.31 -8.56
C PRO A 102 -15.05 -1.77 -8.11
N ASP A 103 -16.09 -2.18 -7.37
CA ASP A 103 -16.21 -3.52 -6.80
C ASP A 103 -16.08 -4.65 -7.84
N TRP A 104 -16.66 -4.49 -9.03
CA TRP A 104 -16.59 -5.52 -10.07
C TRP A 104 -15.16 -5.81 -10.54
N LYS A 105 -14.23 -4.84 -10.41
CA LYS A 105 -12.82 -5.07 -10.73
C LYS A 105 -12.13 -5.89 -9.66
N TRP A 106 -12.55 -5.77 -8.39
CA TRP A 106 -12.10 -6.65 -7.31
C TRP A 106 -12.55 -8.09 -7.55
N ASP A 107 -13.82 -8.28 -7.91
CA ASP A 107 -14.37 -9.61 -8.23
C ASP A 107 -13.61 -10.24 -9.41
N LEU A 108 -13.26 -9.44 -10.42
CA LEU A 108 -12.46 -9.92 -11.56
C LEU A 108 -11.03 -10.31 -11.16
N TYR A 109 -10.41 -9.60 -10.22
CA TYR A 109 -9.10 -9.96 -9.66
C TYR A 109 -9.16 -11.26 -8.87
N GLU A 110 -10.21 -11.46 -8.07
CA GLU A 110 -10.44 -12.70 -7.34
C GLU A 110 -10.61 -13.89 -8.29
N ILE A 111 -11.44 -13.75 -9.33
CA ILE A 111 -11.60 -14.77 -10.38
C ILE A 111 -10.27 -15.09 -11.07
N ALA A 112 -9.45 -14.08 -11.35
CA ALA A 112 -8.15 -14.26 -11.98
C ALA A 112 -7.18 -15.04 -11.08
N GLU A 113 -7.15 -14.71 -9.79
CA GLU A 113 -6.31 -15.43 -8.81
C GLU A 113 -6.77 -16.88 -8.64
N GLU A 114 -8.08 -17.15 -8.57
CA GLU A 114 -8.61 -18.52 -8.48
C GLU A 114 -8.21 -19.40 -9.67
N ILE A 115 -8.11 -18.81 -10.86
CA ILE A 115 -7.66 -19.51 -12.07
C ILE A 115 -6.14 -19.73 -12.01
N GLY A 116 -5.40 -18.82 -11.36
CA GLY A 116 -3.96 -18.92 -11.09
C GLY A 116 -3.07 -18.89 -12.34
N LYS A 117 -3.65 -18.68 -13.53
CA LYS A 117 -2.95 -18.60 -14.81
C LYS A 117 -3.48 -17.41 -15.61
N PRO A 118 -2.64 -16.77 -16.44
CA PRO A 118 -3.04 -15.63 -17.27
C PRO A 118 -3.89 -16.08 -18.47
N ASP A 119 -4.98 -16.81 -18.22
CA ASP A 119 -5.93 -17.32 -19.20
C ASP A 119 -7.14 -16.38 -19.28
N ILE A 120 -7.04 -15.42 -20.20
CA ILE A 120 -8.09 -14.43 -20.43
C ILE A 120 -9.41 -15.10 -20.80
N GLY A 121 -9.40 -16.24 -21.51
CA GLY A 121 -10.61 -16.93 -21.93
C GLY A 121 -11.40 -17.48 -20.75
N GLN A 122 -10.72 -18.12 -19.81
CA GLN A 122 -11.35 -18.65 -18.59
C GLN A 122 -11.80 -17.53 -17.65
N ILE A 123 -10.99 -16.48 -17.48
CA ILE A 123 -11.35 -15.31 -16.66
C ILE A 123 -12.64 -14.68 -17.19
N MET A 124 -12.72 -14.46 -18.51
CA MET A 124 -13.91 -13.92 -19.15
C MET A 124 -15.12 -14.85 -19.01
N GLY A 125 -14.93 -16.17 -19.20
CA GLY A 125 -16.01 -17.15 -19.06
C GLY A 125 -16.64 -17.13 -17.67
N ARG A 126 -15.82 -17.10 -16.61
CA ARG A 126 -16.29 -16.99 -15.23
C ARG A 126 -16.92 -15.63 -14.92
N ALA A 127 -16.29 -14.54 -15.34
CA ALA A 127 -16.79 -13.18 -15.14
C ALA A 127 -18.18 -12.99 -15.76
N ILE A 128 -18.40 -13.46 -16.99
CA ILE A 128 -19.70 -13.41 -17.66
C ILE A 128 -20.71 -14.34 -16.97
N GLY A 129 -20.29 -15.53 -16.56
CA GLY A 129 -21.16 -16.49 -15.85
C GLY A 129 -21.63 -15.98 -14.48
N ALA A 130 -20.79 -15.21 -13.78
CA ALA A 130 -21.10 -14.58 -12.50
C ALA A 130 -21.83 -13.22 -12.63
N ASN A 131 -21.99 -12.70 -13.86
CA ASN A 131 -22.62 -11.42 -14.16
C ASN A 131 -22.05 -10.24 -13.34
N ILE A 132 -20.73 -10.16 -13.24
CA ILE A 132 -20.04 -9.16 -12.41
C ILE A 132 -20.22 -7.72 -12.92
N TYR A 133 -20.45 -7.54 -14.22
CA TYR A 133 -20.58 -6.23 -14.87
C TYR A 133 -21.22 -6.34 -16.27
N ASP A 134 -21.90 -5.30 -16.72
CA ASP A 134 -22.68 -5.32 -17.97
C ASP A 134 -21.81 -5.13 -19.24
N ASP A 135 -20.73 -4.32 -19.16
CA ASP A 135 -19.87 -4.07 -20.33
C ASP A 135 -18.79 -5.15 -20.51
N LYS A 136 -19.12 -6.13 -21.36
CA LYS A 136 -18.22 -7.22 -21.74
C LYS A 136 -16.92 -6.76 -22.39
N LYS A 137 -16.90 -5.61 -23.07
CA LYS A 137 -15.66 -5.08 -23.68
C LYS A 137 -14.74 -4.52 -22.62
N GLU A 138 -15.30 -3.87 -21.61
CA GLU A 138 -14.52 -3.34 -20.49
C GLU A 138 -13.91 -4.45 -19.65
N ILE A 139 -14.69 -5.50 -19.33
CA ILE A 139 -14.17 -6.70 -18.64
C ILE A 139 -13.00 -7.29 -19.43
N ALA A 140 -13.10 -7.42 -20.76
CA ALA A 140 -12.01 -7.95 -21.59
C ALA A 140 -10.75 -7.07 -21.54
N ALA A 141 -10.90 -5.75 -21.54
CA ALA A 141 -9.78 -4.83 -21.45
C ALA A 141 -9.09 -4.93 -20.07
N VAL A 142 -9.87 -5.02 -18.98
CA VAL A 142 -9.33 -5.15 -17.63
C VAL A 142 -8.69 -6.53 -17.43
N ALA A 143 -9.34 -7.63 -17.85
CA ALA A 143 -8.79 -8.98 -17.79
C ALA A 143 -7.43 -9.11 -18.49
N LYS A 144 -7.25 -8.43 -19.63
CA LYS A 144 -5.95 -8.38 -20.33
C LYS A 144 -4.88 -7.64 -19.54
N LYS A 145 -5.24 -6.59 -18.80
CA LYS A 145 -4.31 -5.87 -17.93
C LYS A 145 -3.97 -6.72 -16.70
N ILE A 146 -4.96 -7.34 -16.07
CA ILE A 146 -4.77 -8.28 -14.94
C ILE A 146 -3.84 -9.42 -15.34
N GLY A 147 -4.07 -10.09 -16.46
CA GLY A 147 -3.23 -11.20 -16.91
C GLY A 147 -1.76 -10.82 -17.13
N ARG A 148 -1.45 -9.55 -17.41
CA ARG A 148 -0.06 -9.04 -17.48
C ARG A 148 0.54 -8.75 -16.11
N GLU A 149 -0.28 -8.38 -15.14
CA GLU A 149 0.13 -7.95 -13.81
C GLU A 149 0.12 -9.07 -12.77
N MET A 150 -0.65 -10.14 -13.00
CA MET A 150 -0.79 -11.29 -12.12
C MET A 150 0.55 -12.03 -11.87
N THR A 151 1.52 -11.91 -12.78
CA THR A 151 2.88 -12.46 -12.58
C THR A 151 3.76 -11.58 -11.69
N LYS A 152 3.38 -10.33 -11.46
CA LYS A 152 4.18 -9.32 -10.73
C LYS A 152 3.57 -8.95 -9.39
N THR A 153 2.24 -8.97 -9.29
CA THR A 153 1.50 -8.52 -8.10
C THR A 153 0.84 -9.72 -7.47
N LYS A 154 1.27 -10.08 -6.26
CA LYS A 154 0.60 -11.12 -5.47
C LYS A 154 -0.74 -10.57 -4.96
N TYR A 155 -1.83 -11.24 -5.28
CA TYR A 155 -3.13 -10.94 -4.70
C TYR A 155 -3.15 -11.40 -3.23
N VAL A 156 -3.52 -10.50 -2.32
CA VAL A 156 -3.60 -10.80 -0.88
C VAL A 156 -5.05 -10.78 -0.36
N GLY A 157 -6.02 -10.77 -1.28
CA GLY A 157 -7.45 -10.59 -0.97
C GLY A 157 -7.91 -9.13 -1.05
N LYS A 158 -9.23 -8.92 -1.08
CA LYS A 158 -9.81 -7.58 -1.09
C LYS A 158 -9.38 -6.79 0.15
N ILE A 159 -8.91 -5.57 -0.08
CA ILE A 159 -8.57 -4.57 0.94
C ILE A 159 -9.53 -3.39 0.83
N ASP A 160 -9.78 -2.70 1.94
CA ASP A 160 -10.60 -1.50 1.96
C ASP A 160 -9.76 -0.28 1.59
N GLU A 161 -9.62 -0.03 0.27
CA GLU A 161 -8.83 1.10 -0.24
C GLU A 161 -9.32 2.43 0.33
N ASN A 162 -10.64 2.58 0.53
CA ASN A 162 -11.21 3.80 1.04
C ASN A 162 -10.75 4.07 2.46
N GLN A 163 -10.85 3.07 3.35
CA GLN A 163 -10.38 3.19 4.73
C GLN A 163 -8.87 3.44 4.77
N ILE A 164 -8.08 2.67 4.01
CA ILE A 164 -6.61 2.79 3.99
C ILE A 164 -6.15 4.19 3.58
N ILE A 165 -6.75 4.74 2.52
CA ILE A 165 -6.37 6.07 2.01
C ILE A 165 -6.91 7.17 2.93
N SER A 166 -8.10 6.99 3.50
CA SER A 166 -8.67 7.93 4.48
C SER A 166 -7.79 8.01 5.74
N ASP A 167 -7.33 6.88 6.28
CA ASP A 167 -6.42 6.84 7.43
C ASP A 167 -5.04 7.44 7.13
N ALA A 168 -4.63 7.43 5.86
CA ALA A 168 -3.36 7.98 5.41
C ALA A 168 -3.48 9.39 4.82
N ILE A 169 -4.67 10.02 4.80
CA ILE A 169 -4.91 11.22 3.99
C ILE A 169 -4.06 12.40 4.43
N ASP A 170 -3.91 12.62 5.74
CA ASP A 170 -3.10 13.70 6.30
C ASP A 170 -1.63 13.52 5.91
N TYR A 171 -1.13 12.29 5.94
CA TYR A 171 0.23 11.97 5.52
C TYR A 171 0.43 12.21 4.02
N ILE A 172 -0.51 11.78 3.17
CA ILE A 172 -0.41 12.01 1.73
C ILE A 172 -0.46 13.51 1.43
N MET A 173 -1.32 14.27 2.11
CA MET A 173 -1.41 15.72 1.94
C MET A 173 -0.13 16.45 2.38
N GLU A 174 0.48 16.04 3.49
CA GLU A 174 1.75 16.63 3.98
C GLU A 174 2.91 16.33 3.01
N GLU A 175 3.02 15.09 2.52
CA GLU A 175 4.09 14.68 1.61
C GLU A 175 3.95 15.31 0.23
N THR A 176 2.72 15.46 -0.26
CA THR A 176 2.47 15.99 -1.60
C THR A 176 2.37 17.51 -1.60
N GLY A 177 1.94 18.13 -0.51
CA GLY A 177 1.75 19.57 -0.37
C GLY A 177 0.43 20.10 -0.94
N ASP A 178 -0.43 19.23 -1.48
CA ASP A 178 -1.72 19.64 -2.08
C ASP A 178 -2.89 18.96 -1.39
N LYS A 179 -4.11 19.43 -1.68
CA LYS A 179 -5.33 18.82 -1.16
C LYS A 179 -5.63 17.52 -1.90
N VAL A 180 -5.86 16.45 -1.15
CA VAL A 180 -6.24 15.14 -1.71
C VAL A 180 -7.73 14.91 -1.51
N ILE A 181 -8.43 14.48 -2.56
CA ILE A 181 -9.85 14.14 -2.53
C ILE A 181 -10.01 12.71 -3.04
N VAL A 182 -10.60 11.85 -2.22
CA VAL A 182 -10.85 10.45 -2.56
C VAL A 182 -12.27 10.32 -3.12
N HIS A 183 -12.39 9.64 -4.26
CA HIS A 183 -13.65 9.40 -4.97
C HIS A 183 -13.92 7.90 -5.02
N THR A 184 -15.06 7.48 -4.48
CA THR A 184 -15.59 6.11 -4.59
C THR A 184 -16.39 5.90 -5.87
N ASP A 185 -16.78 6.98 -6.55
CA ASP A 185 -17.56 6.98 -7.78
C ASP A 185 -16.93 7.88 -8.85
N ASP A 186 -17.54 7.90 -10.02
CA ASP A 186 -17.15 8.72 -11.18
C ASP A 186 -17.97 10.02 -11.30
N SER A 187 -18.61 10.47 -10.22
CA SER A 187 -19.48 11.66 -10.23
C SER A 187 -18.76 12.94 -10.64
N TYR A 188 -17.46 13.04 -10.32
CA TYR A 188 -16.59 14.14 -10.75
C TYR A 188 -15.33 13.58 -11.40
N ASP A 189 -15.37 13.35 -12.72
CA ASP A 189 -14.22 12.87 -13.49
C ASP A 189 -14.06 13.61 -14.84
N PRO A 190 -13.50 14.84 -14.83
CA PRO A 190 -13.40 15.69 -16.02
C PRO A 190 -12.62 15.06 -17.19
N GLU A 191 -11.63 14.21 -16.89
CA GLU A 191 -10.77 13.56 -17.88
C GLU A 191 -11.06 12.06 -18.09
N ASN A 192 -12.12 11.52 -17.49
CA ASN A 192 -12.47 10.10 -17.57
C ASN A 192 -11.29 9.19 -17.16
N LYS A 193 -10.67 9.50 -16.01
CA LYS A 193 -9.56 8.76 -15.39
C LYS A 193 -10.01 7.64 -14.46
N ALA A 194 -11.20 7.72 -13.86
CA ALA A 194 -11.75 6.75 -12.92
C ALA A 194 -11.83 5.33 -13.53
N ARG A 195 -12.15 5.21 -14.82
CA ARG A 195 -12.13 3.93 -15.54
C ARG A 195 -10.77 3.21 -15.50
N ASN A 196 -9.68 3.94 -15.32
CA ASN A 196 -8.34 3.36 -15.24
C ASN A 196 -7.95 2.88 -13.84
N ALA A 197 -8.74 3.20 -12.81
CA ALA A 197 -8.51 2.70 -11.46
C ALA A 197 -8.58 1.18 -11.45
N MET A 198 -7.64 0.55 -10.75
CA MET A 198 -7.60 -0.90 -10.55
C MET A 198 -7.35 -1.21 -9.08
N PRO A 199 -7.75 -2.41 -8.63
CA PRO A 199 -7.35 -2.91 -7.33
C PRO A 199 -5.85 -2.73 -7.09
N TYR A 200 -5.50 -2.16 -5.94
CA TYR A 200 -4.13 -1.78 -5.54
C TYR A 200 -3.47 -0.67 -6.37
N LYS A 201 -4.17 -0.10 -7.35
CA LYS A 201 -3.70 1.00 -8.22
C LYS A 201 -4.83 1.97 -8.52
N PRO A 202 -5.19 2.84 -7.56
CA PRO A 202 -6.12 3.93 -7.78
C PRO A 202 -5.70 4.82 -8.94
N ALA A 203 -6.66 5.40 -9.65
CA ALA A 203 -6.35 6.37 -10.68
C ALA A 203 -6.16 7.75 -10.06
N ILE A 204 -5.21 8.52 -10.59
CA ILE A 204 -4.89 9.86 -10.09
C ILE A 204 -5.16 10.89 -11.18
N PHE A 205 -5.82 11.98 -10.81
CA PHE A 205 -6.02 13.18 -11.61
C PHE A 205 -5.57 14.41 -10.82
N MET A 206 -4.92 15.35 -11.50
CA MET A 206 -4.39 16.57 -10.89
C MET A 206 -5.03 17.78 -11.57
N GLU A 207 -5.59 18.66 -10.75
CA GLU A 207 -6.18 19.93 -11.13
C GLU A 207 -5.27 21.08 -10.70
#